data_AF-A0A945RDV6-F1
#
_entry.id   AF-A0A945RDV6-F1
#
_cell.length_a   1.000
_cell.length_b   1.000
_cell.length_c   1.000
_cell.angle_alpha   90.00
_cell.angle_beta   90.00
_cell.angle_gamma   90.00
#
_symmetry.space_group_name_H-M   'P 1'
#
loop_
_entity.id
_entity.type
_entity.pdbx_description
1 polymer ?
#
loop_
_entity_poly.entity_id
_entity_poly.type
_entity_poly.pdbx_seq_one_letter_code
_entity_poly.pdbx_strand_id
1 'polypeptide(L)'
;MDNLANLFLFNEITESEKLWFYRNAEALLALSKYEGFDLPVLEAIEAKCSVIMSDISVHNELYRSNFPLVSNEDDLHLAIYKILNGESSVPKLRGNYTWENASKRTLLFFRRVILHKNR
;
A
#
# COMPACT_ATOMS: atom_id res chain seq x y z
N MET A 1 4.75 -24.00 22.97
CA MET A 1 3.66 -23.54 22.08
C MET A 1 3.36 -22.13 22.53
N ASP A 2 3.96 -21.16 21.85
CA ASP A 2 3.96 -19.78 22.32
C ASP A 2 2.59 -19.13 22.12
N ASN A 3 2.22 -18.34 23.12
CA ASN A 3 0.90 -17.76 23.29
C ASN A 3 0.65 -16.69 22.21
N LEU A 4 -0.16 -16.99 21.19
CA LEU A 4 -0.64 -16.07 20.15
C LEU A 4 -1.59 -14.97 20.68
N ALA A 5 -1.48 -14.58 21.96
CA ALA A 5 -2.46 -13.74 22.66
C ALA A 5 -2.74 -12.37 22.00
N ASN A 6 -1.86 -11.93 21.10
CA ASN A 6 -1.93 -10.61 20.43
C ASN A 6 -2.18 -10.71 18.91
N LEU A 7 -2.61 -11.88 18.40
CA LEU A 7 -2.97 -12.05 16.98
C LEU A 7 -4.48 -12.25 16.83
N PHE A 8 -5.13 -11.33 16.15
CA PHE A 8 -6.55 -11.41 15.81
C PHE A 8 -6.71 -11.65 14.31
N LEU A 9 -7.36 -12.76 13.95
CA LEU A 9 -7.67 -13.10 12.56
C LEU A 9 -9.16 -12.90 12.29
N PHE A 10 -9.46 -12.05 11.34
CA PHE A 10 -10.82 -11.76 10.88
C PHE A 10 -11.05 -12.45 9.54
N ASN A 11 -12.19 -13.12 9.37
CA ASN A 11 -12.52 -13.78 8.10
C ASN A 11 -13.06 -12.80 7.07
N GLU A 12 -14.04 -11.99 7.48
CA GLU A 12 -14.60 -10.90 6.68
C GLU A 12 -14.74 -9.67 7.58
N ILE A 13 -14.57 -8.51 6.98
CA ILE A 13 -14.79 -7.21 7.61
C ILE A 13 -15.62 -6.36 6.66
N THR A 14 -16.49 -5.54 7.20
CA THR A 14 -17.23 -4.54 6.43
C THR A 14 -16.30 -3.41 5.97
N GLU A 15 -16.72 -2.63 4.97
CA GLU A 15 -15.99 -1.43 4.54
C GLU A 15 -15.80 -0.41 5.67
N SER A 16 -16.79 -0.30 6.58
CA SER A 16 -16.71 0.60 7.73
C SER A 16 -15.68 0.11 8.76
N GLU A 17 -15.60 -1.20 9.00
CA GLU A 17 -14.59 -1.79 9.88
C GLU A 17 -13.19 -1.68 9.28
N LYS A 18 -13.03 -1.94 7.98
CA LYS A 18 -11.75 -1.74 7.26
C LYS A 18 -11.23 -0.31 7.43
N LEU A 19 -12.10 0.68 7.20
CA LEU A 19 -11.76 2.09 7.42
C LEU A 19 -11.44 2.39 8.89
N TRP A 20 -12.16 1.78 9.83
CA TRP A 20 -11.87 1.90 11.25
C TRP A 20 -10.49 1.34 11.59
N PHE A 21 -10.12 0.17 11.06
CA PHE A 21 -8.78 -0.40 11.26
C PHE A 21 -7.69 0.54 10.76
N TYR A 22 -7.79 1.05 9.53
CA TYR A 22 -6.79 1.98 9.01
C TYR A 22 -6.65 3.25 9.87
N ARG A 23 -7.76 3.80 10.37
CA ARG A 23 -7.75 5.02 11.18
C ARG A 23 -7.22 4.83 12.60
N ASN A 24 -7.23 3.61 13.12
CA ASN A 24 -6.85 3.30 14.50
C ASN A 24 -5.59 2.43 14.62
N ALA A 25 -5.07 1.91 13.51
CA ALA A 25 -3.82 1.17 13.49
C ALA A 25 -2.62 2.13 13.55
N GLU A 26 -1.58 1.74 14.29
CA GLU A 26 -0.28 2.43 14.28
C GLU A 26 0.36 2.39 12.89
N ALA A 27 0.25 1.24 12.22
CA ALA A 27 0.68 1.06 10.84
C ALA A 27 0.01 -0.12 10.14
N LEU A 28 -0.08 -0.03 8.81
CA LEU A 28 -0.26 -1.17 7.92
C LEU A 28 1.10 -1.83 7.63
N LEU A 29 1.17 -3.16 7.72
CA LEU A 29 2.30 -3.95 7.23
C LEU A 29 2.00 -4.49 5.83
N ALA A 30 2.56 -3.87 4.80
CA ALA A 30 2.48 -4.27 3.39
C ALA A 30 3.74 -5.03 2.97
N LEU A 31 3.97 -6.19 3.60
CA LEU A 31 5.21 -6.97 3.48
C LEU A 31 5.15 -8.04 2.36
N SER A 32 4.41 -7.77 1.29
CA SER A 32 4.28 -8.68 0.14
C SER A 32 5.63 -8.92 -0.54
N LYS A 33 5.85 -10.15 -1.05
CA LYS A 33 7.00 -10.47 -1.91
C LYS A 33 6.81 -10.05 -3.36
N TYR A 34 5.56 -9.88 -3.77
CA TYR A 34 5.16 -9.46 -5.10
C TYR A 34 3.79 -8.80 -5.02
N GLU A 35 3.61 -7.70 -5.74
CA GLU A 35 2.34 -6.99 -5.87
C GLU A 35 2.18 -6.43 -7.28
N GLY A 36 0.92 -6.28 -7.70
CA GLY A 36 0.59 -5.60 -8.95
C GLY A 36 0.51 -4.08 -8.81
N PHE A 37 -0.20 -3.61 -7.78
CA PHE A 37 -0.41 -2.18 -7.52
C PHE A 37 -0.52 -1.83 -6.03
N ASP A 38 -0.95 -2.77 -5.19
CA ASP A 38 -1.15 -2.57 -3.74
C ASP A 38 -2.18 -1.47 -3.39
N LEU A 39 -3.46 -1.78 -3.68
CA LEU A 39 -4.58 -0.94 -3.25
C LEU A 39 -4.65 -0.75 -1.72
N PRO A 40 -4.37 -1.77 -0.88
CA PRO A 40 -4.35 -1.59 0.58
C PRO A 40 -3.44 -0.44 1.06
N VAL A 41 -2.26 -0.26 0.45
CA VAL A 41 -1.38 0.87 0.79
C VAL A 41 -2.00 2.22 0.42
N LEU A 42 -2.70 2.31 -0.72
CA LEU A 42 -3.42 3.53 -1.09
C LEU A 42 -4.56 3.86 -0.13
N GLU A 43 -5.33 2.85 0.28
CA GLU A 43 -6.41 3.00 1.27
C GLU A 43 -5.84 3.47 2.61
N ALA A 44 -4.71 2.91 3.05
CA ALA A 44 -4.00 3.33 4.26
C ALA A 44 -3.52 4.79 4.19
N ILE A 45 -2.92 5.20 3.06
CA ILE A 45 -2.48 6.59 2.84
C ILE A 45 -3.66 7.57 2.95
N GLU A 46 -4.79 7.26 2.31
CA GLU A 46 -6.00 8.10 2.36
C GLU A 46 -6.54 8.21 3.80
N ALA A 47 -6.47 7.12 4.56
CA ALA A 47 -6.83 7.09 5.98
C ALA A 47 -5.78 7.74 6.90
N LYS A 48 -4.65 8.22 6.36
CA LYS A 48 -3.48 8.74 7.11
C LYS A 48 -2.83 7.71 8.05
N CYS A 49 -3.00 6.43 7.74
CA CYS A 49 -2.36 5.33 8.43
C CYS A 49 -0.89 5.26 7.99
N SER A 50 0.03 5.07 8.94
CA SER A 50 1.43 4.81 8.57
C SER A 50 1.54 3.46 7.84
N VAL A 51 2.57 3.31 7.01
CA VAL A 51 2.79 2.08 6.24
C VAL A 51 4.25 1.65 6.36
N ILE A 52 4.44 0.38 6.66
CA ILE A 52 5.71 -0.33 6.53
C ILE A 52 5.55 -1.27 5.34
N MET A 53 6.38 -1.14 4.30
CA MET A 53 6.22 -1.91 3.07
C MET A 53 7.53 -2.51 2.57
N SER A 54 7.44 -3.65 1.87
CA SER A 54 8.60 -4.32 1.28
C SER A 54 9.29 -3.46 0.21
N ASP A 55 10.60 -3.63 0.08
CA ASP A 55 11.37 -3.10 -1.05
C ASP A 55 11.16 -3.95 -2.31
N ILE A 56 10.05 -3.71 -3.01
CA ILE A 56 9.70 -4.38 -4.27
C ILE A 56 9.52 -3.36 -5.40
N SER A 57 9.60 -3.80 -6.66
CA SER A 57 9.64 -2.89 -7.81
C SER A 57 8.42 -1.98 -7.88
N VAL A 58 7.22 -2.49 -7.57
CA VAL A 58 5.98 -1.71 -7.61
C VAL A 58 5.95 -0.62 -6.55
N HIS A 59 6.45 -0.87 -5.34
CA HIS A 59 6.53 0.18 -4.31
C HIS A 59 7.53 1.27 -4.71
N ASN A 60 8.65 0.87 -5.32
CA ASN A 60 9.59 1.81 -5.90
C ASN A 60 9.03 2.59 -7.10
N GLU A 61 8.06 2.05 -7.83
CA GLU A 61 7.37 2.74 -8.93
C GLU A 61 6.33 3.75 -8.41
N LEU A 62 5.55 3.36 -7.41
CA LEU A 62 4.38 4.13 -6.96
C LEU A 62 4.72 5.21 -5.93
N TYR A 63 5.74 4.99 -5.10
CA TYR A 63 6.07 5.85 -3.96
C TYR A 63 7.44 6.52 -4.13
N ARG A 64 7.61 7.70 -3.54
CA ARG A 64 8.89 8.44 -3.63
C ARG A 64 10.01 7.69 -2.91
N SER A 65 11.22 7.76 -3.47
CA SER A 65 12.41 6.99 -3.05
C SER A 65 12.96 7.35 -1.66
N ASN A 66 12.44 8.39 -1.02
CA ASN A 66 12.86 8.82 0.31
C ASN A 66 12.04 8.15 1.44
N PHE A 67 11.22 7.16 1.10
CA PHE A 67 10.41 6.43 2.05
C PHE A 67 11.13 5.15 2.50
N PRO A 68 11.15 4.83 3.80
CA PRO A 68 11.81 3.62 4.27
C PRO A 68 11.09 2.38 3.73
N LEU A 69 11.81 1.57 2.96
CA LEU A 69 11.36 0.27 2.47
C LEU A 69 12.07 -0.82 3.28
N VAL A 70 11.39 -1.96 3.45
CA VAL A 70 11.88 -3.10 4.22
C VAL A 70 12.42 -4.16 3.26
N SER A 71 13.72 -4.46 3.34
CA SER A 71 14.34 -5.51 2.53
C SER A 71 14.72 -6.75 3.36
N ASN A 72 14.78 -6.61 4.69
CA ASN A 72 15.15 -7.68 5.63
C ASN A 72 14.48 -7.48 7.02
N GLU A 73 14.74 -8.40 7.95
CA GLU A 73 14.18 -8.38 9.31
C GLU A 73 14.68 -7.20 10.16
N ASP A 74 15.94 -6.77 9.98
CA ASP A 74 16.50 -5.63 10.72
C ASP A 74 15.80 -4.31 10.31
N ASP A 75 15.55 -4.13 9.02
CA ASP A 75 14.78 -2.99 8.50
C ASP A 75 13.36 -2.97 9.07
N LEU A 76 12.72 -4.16 9.13
CA LEU A 76 11.37 -4.30 9.69
C LEU A 76 11.36 -3.94 11.18
N HIS A 77 12.31 -4.47 11.94
CA HIS A 77 12.44 -4.19 13.36
C HIS A 77 12.64 -2.69 13.61
N LEU A 78 13.53 -2.05 12.86
CA LEU A 78 13.76 -0.60 12.95
C LEU A 78 12.50 0.20 12.58
N ALA A 79 11.80 -0.18 11.52
CA ALA A 79 10.58 0.50 11.10
C ALA A 79 9.48 0.41 12.16
N ILE A 80 9.26 -0.77 12.75
CA ILE A 80 8.30 -0.97 13.84
C ILE A 80 8.71 -0.13 15.05
N TYR A 81 9.99 -0.17 15.44
CA TYR A 81 10.48 0.61 16.58
C TYR A 81 10.20 2.11 16.42
N LYS A 82 10.48 2.68 15.24
CA LYS A 82 10.23 4.10 14.95
C LYS A 82 8.75 4.46 15.09
N ILE A 83 7.87 3.65 14.51
CA ILE A 83 6.41 3.89 14.57
C ILE A 83 5.91 3.84 16.02
N LEU A 84 6.32 2.83 16.79
CA LEU A 84 5.94 2.72 18.20
C LEU A 84 6.49 3.84 19.08
N ASN A 85 7.54 4.55 18.63
CA ASN A 85 8.07 5.74 19.30
C ASN A 85 7.47 7.06 18.76
N GLY A 86 6.38 6.99 18.00
CA GLY A 86 5.61 8.14 17.54
C GLY A 86 6.07 8.74 16.21
N GLU A 87 7.01 8.10 15.50
CA GLU A 87 7.31 8.50 14.12
C GLU A 87 6.17 8.07 13.20
N SER A 88 5.68 8.98 12.36
CA SER A 88 4.70 8.64 11.33
C SER A 88 5.39 8.41 9.99
N SER A 89 4.93 7.37 9.29
CA SER A 89 5.48 6.98 7.99
C SER A 89 4.34 6.85 6.99
N VAL A 90 3.79 7.97 6.51
CA VAL A 90 2.77 7.97 5.44
C VAL A 90 3.47 8.16 4.08
N PRO A 91 3.44 7.15 3.19
CA PRO A 91 4.11 7.22 1.89
C PRO A 91 3.57 8.34 1.01
N LYS A 92 4.47 8.96 0.23
CA LYS A 92 4.08 9.97 -0.76
C LYS A 92 4.01 9.33 -2.14
N LEU A 93 2.84 9.42 -2.76
CA LEU A 93 2.60 8.98 -4.13
C LEU A 93 3.45 9.77 -5.13
N ARG A 94 3.97 9.07 -6.15
CA ARG A 94 4.60 9.70 -7.32
C ARG A 94 3.57 10.26 -8.29
N GLY A 95 2.45 9.57 -8.46
CA GLY A 95 1.39 9.92 -9.40
C GLY A 95 0.07 10.30 -8.73
N ASN A 96 -0.86 10.74 -9.56
CA ASN A 96 -2.27 10.92 -9.18
C ASN A 96 -3.09 9.70 -9.62
N TYR A 97 -3.18 8.72 -8.73
CA TYR A 97 -3.84 7.45 -9.00
C TYR A 97 -5.32 7.52 -8.61
N THR A 98 -6.18 7.76 -9.59
CA THR A 98 -7.64 7.76 -9.41
C THR A 98 -8.29 6.80 -10.39
N TRP A 99 -9.46 6.29 -10.04
CA TRP A 99 -10.29 5.49 -10.95
C TRP A 99 -10.67 6.26 -12.22
N GLU A 100 -10.88 7.57 -12.11
CA GLU A 100 -11.14 8.43 -13.27
C GLU A 100 -9.93 8.49 -14.22
N ASN A 101 -8.71 8.67 -13.69
CA ASN A 101 -7.51 8.68 -14.52
C ASN A 101 -7.23 7.31 -15.14
N ALA A 102 -7.42 6.22 -14.36
CA ALA A 102 -7.28 4.86 -14.85
C ALA A 102 -8.26 4.59 -16.01
N SER A 103 -9.55 4.89 -15.83
CA SER A 103 -10.57 4.70 -16.85
C SER A 103 -10.32 5.51 -18.12
N LYS A 104 -9.93 6.79 -18.00
CA LYS A 104 -9.57 7.65 -19.14
C LYS A 104 -8.39 7.06 -19.93
N ARG A 105 -7.32 6.63 -19.24
CA ARG A 105 -6.13 6.04 -19.89
C ARG A 105 -6.48 4.73 -20.61
N THR A 106 -7.26 3.87 -19.97
CA THR A 106 -7.72 2.60 -20.56
C THR A 106 -8.58 2.84 -21.81
N LEU A 107 -9.51 3.80 -21.76
CA LEU A 107 -10.33 4.16 -22.92
C LEU A 107 -9.50 4.68 -24.09
N LEU A 108 -8.51 5.54 -23.82
CA LEU A 108 -7.59 6.04 -24.84
C LEU A 108 -6.79 4.90 -25.48
N PHE A 109 -6.33 3.94 -24.68
CA PHE A 109 -5.64 2.75 -25.17
C PHE A 109 -6.54 1.92 -26.10
N PHE A 110 -7.78 1.62 -25.69
CA PHE A 110 -8.72 0.88 -26.54
C PHE A 110 -9.03 1.60 -27.85
N ARG A 111 -9.24 2.93 -27.81
CA ARG A 111 -9.42 3.74 -29.02
C ARG A 111 -8.21 3.64 -29.95
N ARG A 112 -6.99 3.71 -29.42
CA ARG A 112 -5.76 3.59 -30.20
C ARG A 112 -5.65 2.23 -30.90
N VAL A 113 -5.92 1.15 -30.18
CA VAL A 113 -5.88 -0.22 -30.73
C VAL A 113 -6.90 -0.39 -31.86
N ILE A 114 -8.13 0.11 -31.67
CA ILE A 114 -9.18 0.06 -32.70
C ILE A 114 -8.77 0.85 -33.97
N LEU A 115 -8.24 2.06 -33.80
CA LEU A 115 -7.83 2.91 -34.92
C LEU A 115 -6.65 2.35 -35.74
N HIS A 116 -5.80 1.51 -35.13
CA HIS A 116 -4.61 0.94 -35.77
C HIS A 116 -4.74 -0.55 -36.07
N LYS A 117 -5.95 -1.12 -35.97
CA LYS A 117 -6.20 -2.57 -36.08
C LYS A 117 -5.87 -3.18 -37.46
N ASN A 118 -5.78 -2.35 -38.50
CA ASN A 118 -5.53 -2.75 -39.89
C ASN A 118 -4.22 -2.17 -40.47
N ARG A 119 -3.28 -1.76 -39.62
CA ARG A 119 -1.88 -1.52 -40.01
C ARG A 119 -1.04 -2.71 -39.57
#